data_AF-A0A5C6QEN7-F1
#
_entry.id   AF-A0A5C6QEN7-F1
#
_cell.length_a   1.000
_cell.length_b   1.000
_cell.length_c   1.000
_cell.angle_alpha   90.00
_cell.angle_beta   90.00
_cell.angle_gamma   90.00
#
_symmetry.space_group_name_H-M   'P 1'
#
loop_
_entity.id
_entity.type
_entity.pdbx_description
1 polymer ?
#
loop_
_entity_poly.entity_id
_entity_poly.type
_entity_poly.pdbx_seq_one_letter_code
_entity_poly.pdbx_strand_id
1 'polypeptide(L)'
;MNYLNTKLLLYILILCLSLGCQSQKADVKDMHKITIDKWQGLASYAKSRLNHYPVYIAASFTVEGLNRKRMLINKFQLTNEVNQTQIDLLSPSFKNKLFCNPNCHFFNEYIVQDAKVGATIASRLFIDYEFKLFQFYSQLFLLNDKIDLLENINKKYLTAYLQSIVTNNKKYNSLDDLTAYLNDVLTLNKFKLFLADPKNMISLTDIDNKENNIWSSNFKNKENNIWSSNFKNDENSLWSTDFDNKENSLRATDFGDKEKPAEILAWVTYLNNFIKIAKKEVEKKEVAADIEIGDTVCSFQNTLGTVVAIKGLQITVNEFALAWIYNDGLLENAPNGALHDHSNNFTFTAIENNLTRHSSKLFSCEIQ
;
A
#
# COMPACT_ATOMS: atom_id res chain seq x y z
N MET A 1 3.75 34.34 -52.10
CA MET A 1 4.21 33.07 -51.50
C MET A 1 4.47 33.10 -49.99
N ASN A 2 4.34 34.23 -49.27
CA ASN A 2 4.69 34.29 -47.83
C ASN A 2 3.55 34.02 -46.83
N TYR A 3 2.29 33.91 -47.29
CA TYR A 3 1.13 33.79 -46.40
C TYR A 3 0.81 32.35 -45.96
N LEU A 4 1.32 31.35 -46.67
CA LEU A 4 1.10 29.93 -46.36
C LEU A 4 2.01 29.46 -45.20
N ASN A 5 3.22 30.03 -45.10
CA ASN A 5 4.20 29.66 -44.07
C ASN A 5 3.82 30.15 -42.67
N THR A 6 3.15 31.30 -42.53
CA THR A 6 2.74 31.83 -41.21
C THR A 6 1.61 31.03 -40.57
N LYS A 7 0.65 30.53 -41.35
CA LYS A 7 -0.43 29.66 -40.81
C LYS A 7 0.09 28.30 -40.37
N LEU A 8 1.02 27.70 -41.11
CA LEU A 8 1.63 26.42 -40.74
C LEU A 8 2.42 26.54 -39.43
N LEU A 9 3.18 27.63 -39.26
CA LEU A 9 3.95 27.90 -38.04
C LEU A 9 3.06 28.10 -36.82
N LEU A 10 1.90 28.75 -36.98
CA LEU A 10 0.91 28.93 -35.91
C LEU A 10 0.30 27.58 -35.49
N TYR A 11 -0.03 26.70 -36.44
CA TYR A 11 -0.55 25.36 -36.16
C TYR A 11 0.47 24.49 -35.42
N ILE A 12 1.74 24.53 -35.83
CA ILE A 12 2.84 23.81 -35.16
C ILE A 12 3.03 24.34 -33.73
N LEU A 13 2.95 25.65 -33.52
CA LEU A 13 3.08 26.25 -32.19
C LEU A 13 1.92 25.84 -31.26
N ILE A 14 0.68 25.82 -31.77
CA ILE A 14 -0.51 25.37 -31.02
C ILE A 14 -0.41 23.87 -30.70
N LEU A 15 0.06 23.04 -31.65
CA LEU A 15 0.28 21.61 -31.40
C LEU A 15 1.35 21.37 -30.33
N CYS A 16 2.49 22.07 -30.40
CA CYS A 16 3.56 21.96 -29.41
C CYS A 16 3.12 22.41 -28.00
N LEU A 17 2.28 23.44 -27.89
CA LEU A 17 1.73 23.88 -26.60
C LEU A 17 0.74 22.85 -26.01
N SER A 18 0.03 22.09 -26.85
CA SER A 18 -0.90 21.05 -26.39
C SER A 18 -0.23 19.76 -25.89
N LEU A 19 0.96 19.43 -26.41
CA LEU A 19 1.69 18.21 -26.06
C LEU A 19 2.41 18.30 -24.70
N GLY A 20 2.81 19.50 -24.26
CA GLY A 20 3.54 19.68 -22.99
C GLY A 20 2.72 19.46 -21.71
N CYS A 21 1.39 19.50 -21.78
CA CYS A 21 0.52 19.35 -20.60
C CYS A 21 0.17 17.89 -20.24
N GLN A 22 0.43 16.92 -21.13
CA GLN A 22 0.05 15.53 -20.89
C GLN A 22 1.10 14.74 -20.09
N SER A 23 2.40 15.01 -20.29
CA SER A 23 3.48 14.27 -19.61
C SER A 23 3.43 14.42 -18.09
N GLN A 24 3.21 15.65 -17.60
CA GLN A 24 3.22 15.93 -16.17
C GLN A 24 2.15 15.16 -15.38
N LYS A 25 0.98 14.88 -15.98
CA LYS A 25 -0.10 14.15 -15.29
C LYS A 25 0.21 12.66 -15.12
N ALA A 26 0.90 12.05 -16.08
CA ALA A 26 1.31 10.65 -15.99
C ALA A 26 2.32 10.45 -14.86
N ASP A 27 3.32 11.34 -14.77
CA ASP A 27 4.37 11.27 -13.74
C ASP A 27 3.79 11.34 -12.31
N VAL A 28 2.78 12.19 -12.07
CA VAL A 28 2.15 12.28 -10.75
C VAL A 28 1.41 11.00 -10.37
N LYS A 29 0.69 10.42 -11.33
CA LYS A 29 -0.09 9.20 -11.10
C LYS A 29 0.84 8.07 -10.70
N ASP A 30 1.94 7.90 -11.41
CA ASP A 30 2.95 6.89 -11.11
C ASP A 30 3.61 7.15 -9.76
N MET A 31 3.91 8.41 -9.43
CA MET A 31 4.47 8.77 -8.12
C MET A 31 3.49 8.48 -6.97
N HIS A 32 2.20 8.80 -7.13
CA HIS A 32 1.17 8.46 -6.15
C HIS A 32 1.10 6.95 -5.95
N LYS A 33 0.96 6.19 -7.05
CA LYS A 33 0.90 4.74 -7.01
C LYS A 33 2.09 4.13 -6.30
N ILE A 34 3.32 4.50 -6.68
CA ILE A 34 4.55 4.04 -6.02
C ILE A 34 4.52 4.34 -4.52
N THR A 35 4.02 5.51 -4.13
CA THR A 35 3.94 5.88 -2.72
C THR A 35 2.94 5.02 -1.96
N ILE A 36 1.74 4.81 -2.53
CA ILE A 36 0.70 3.98 -1.90
C ILE A 36 1.18 2.53 -1.80
N ASP A 37 1.76 2.00 -2.87
CA ASP A 37 2.32 0.64 -2.92
C ASP A 37 3.42 0.47 -1.86
N LYS A 38 4.27 1.48 -1.66
CA LYS A 38 5.29 1.47 -0.60
C LYS A 38 4.66 1.45 0.80
N TRP A 39 3.68 2.31 1.06
CA TRP A 39 3.04 2.36 2.38
C TRP A 39 2.29 1.06 2.69
N GLN A 40 1.52 0.55 1.74
CA GLN A 40 0.85 -0.75 1.85
C GLN A 40 1.86 -1.90 1.99
N GLY A 41 2.99 -1.83 1.29
CA GLY A 41 4.10 -2.76 1.43
C GLY A 41 4.70 -2.78 2.83
N LEU A 42 4.90 -1.62 3.45
CA LEU A 42 5.38 -1.53 4.84
C LEU A 42 4.38 -2.12 5.84
N ALA A 43 3.08 -1.84 5.67
CA ALA A 43 2.04 -2.42 6.51
C ALA A 43 1.95 -3.94 6.36
N SER A 44 2.02 -4.42 5.11
CA SER A 44 2.00 -5.85 4.77
C SER A 44 3.25 -6.57 5.30
N TYR A 45 4.41 -5.90 5.31
CA TYR A 45 5.65 -6.44 5.86
C TYR A 45 5.52 -6.72 7.36
N ALA A 46 4.88 -5.83 8.12
CA ALA A 46 4.66 -6.04 9.55
C ALA A 46 3.80 -7.27 9.85
N LYS A 47 2.97 -7.73 8.89
CA LYS A 47 2.06 -8.88 9.01
C LYS A 47 1.33 -8.89 10.36
N SER A 48 0.84 -7.72 10.78
CA SER A 48 0.39 -7.55 12.16
C SER A 48 -0.72 -8.53 12.50
N ARG A 49 -0.56 -9.29 13.59
CA ARG A 49 -1.58 -10.21 14.11
C ARG A 49 -2.85 -9.48 14.55
N LEU A 50 -2.77 -8.18 14.82
CA LEU A 50 -3.94 -7.35 15.12
C LEU A 50 -4.97 -7.35 13.98
N ASN A 51 -4.54 -7.56 12.72
CA ASN A 51 -5.45 -7.66 11.57
C ASN A 51 -6.45 -8.84 11.64
N HIS A 52 -6.23 -9.83 12.52
CA HIS A 52 -7.18 -10.93 12.74
C HIS A 52 -8.29 -10.56 13.73
N TYR A 53 -8.22 -9.39 14.35
CA TYR A 53 -9.15 -8.92 15.37
C TYR A 53 -9.86 -7.65 14.87
N PRO A 54 -11.05 -7.32 15.39
CA PRO A 54 -11.78 -6.11 15.01
C PRO A 54 -11.17 -4.87 15.70
N VAL A 55 -9.88 -4.64 15.47
CA VAL A 55 -9.08 -3.55 16.02
C VAL A 55 -8.28 -2.90 14.91
N TYR A 56 -8.38 -1.59 14.83
CA TYR A 56 -7.66 -0.76 13.87
C TYR A 56 -6.73 0.19 14.62
N ILE A 57 -5.64 0.58 13.96
CA ILE A 57 -4.78 1.67 14.44
C ILE A 57 -5.09 2.90 13.59
N ALA A 58 -6.04 3.71 14.05
CA ALA A 58 -6.44 4.91 13.33
C ALA A 58 -5.45 6.04 13.57
N ALA A 59 -5.02 6.68 12.48
CA ALA A 59 -4.27 7.93 12.50
C ALA A 59 -5.12 9.05 11.87
N SER A 60 -5.07 10.24 12.46
CA SER A 60 -5.64 11.46 11.88
C SER A 60 -4.53 12.38 11.37
N PHE A 61 -4.96 13.44 10.69
CA PHE A 61 -4.04 14.35 10.02
C PHE A 61 -4.40 15.80 10.31
N THR A 62 -3.37 16.64 10.47
CA THR A 62 -3.52 18.09 10.67
C THR A 62 -2.50 18.83 9.82
N VAL A 63 -2.71 20.12 9.55
CA VAL A 63 -1.64 21.00 9.04
C VAL A 63 -1.17 21.92 10.15
N GLU A 64 0.14 22.12 10.24
CA GLU A 64 0.74 23.16 11.07
C GLU A 64 1.38 24.28 10.21
N GLY A 65 1.36 25.50 10.78
CA GLY A 65 2.02 26.68 10.23
C GLY A 65 1.11 27.61 9.43
N LEU A 66 1.40 28.92 9.49
CA LEU A 66 0.64 30.00 8.84
C LEU A 66 0.50 29.83 7.31
N ASN A 67 1.44 29.12 6.69
CA ASN A 67 1.47 28.88 5.24
C ASN A 67 1.12 27.43 4.86
N ARG A 68 0.52 26.64 5.76
CA ARG A 68 0.10 25.24 5.51
C ARG A 68 1.22 24.32 4.99
N LYS A 69 2.48 24.61 5.33
CA LYS A 69 3.63 23.93 4.72
C LYS A 69 3.91 22.55 5.30
N ARG A 70 3.40 22.22 6.50
CA ARG A 70 3.72 20.95 7.16
C ARG A 70 2.45 20.17 7.48
N MET A 71 2.28 19.05 6.78
CA MET A 71 1.26 18.05 7.10
C MET A 71 1.78 17.14 8.20
N LEU A 72 0.94 16.84 9.18
CA LEU A 72 1.29 15.98 10.30
C LEU A 72 0.32 14.81 10.41
N ILE A 73 0.86 13.64 10.67
CA ILE A 73 0.13 12.47 11.16
C ILE A 73 0.11 12.53 12.69
N ASN A 74 -1.07 12.54 13.31
CA ASN A 74 -1.25 12.60 14.75
C ASN A 74 -2.56 11.97 15.22
N LYS A 75 -2.86 12.08 16.52
CA LYS A 75 -4.07 11.53 17.16
C LYS A 75 -4.25 10.04 16.86
N PHE A 76 -3.16 9.30 17.04
CA PHE A 76 -3.15 7.86 16.90
C PHE A 76 -4.01 7.22 17.98
N GLN A 77 -4.82 6.23 17.64
CA GLN A 77 -5.67 5.53 18.60
C GLN A 77 -5.97 4.11 18.13
N LEU A 78 -6.22 3.22 19.10
CA LEU A 78 -6.88 1.95 18.83
C LEU A 78 -8.38 2.19 18.75
N THR A 79 -9.02 1.66 17.72
CA THR A 79 -10.45 1.83 17.46
C THR A 79 -11.05 0.58 16.87
N ASN A 80 -12.36 0.43 16.94
CA ASN A 80 -13.13 -0.61 16.24
C ASN A 80 -13.73 -0.11 14.92
N GLU A 81 -13.57 1.18 14.61
CA GLU A 81 -14.06 1.80 13.38
C GLU A 81 -13.13 2.92 12.91
N VAL A 82 -12.97 3.06 11.59
CA VAL A 82 -12.15 4.10 10.97
C VAL A 82 -13.03 4.95 10.04
N ASN A 83 -13.05 6.26 10.28
CA ASN A 83 -13.87 7.18 9.50
C ASN A 83 -13.14 7.67 8.22
N GLN A 84 -13.77 8.58 7.47
CA GLN A 84 -13.21 9.12 6.22
C GLN A 84 -12.00 10.04 6.44
N THR A 85 -11.79 10.59 7.63
CA THR A 85 -10.67 11.49 7.95
C THR A 85 -9.52 10.79 8.68
N GLN A 86 -9.62 9.47 8.82
CA GLN A 86 -8.65 8.61 9.46
C GLN A 86 -8.14 7.54 8.50
N ILE A 87 -6.88 7.15 8.65
CA ILE A 87 -6.29 6.01 7.95
C ILE A 87 -6.01 4.92 8.97
N ASP A 88 -6.38 3.69 8.63
CA ASP A 88 -5.94 2.52 9.38
C ASP A 88 -4.48 2.23 9.03
N LEU A 89 -3.60 2.32 10.02
CA LEU A 89 -2.20 2.02 9.82
C LEU A 89 -1.96 0.52 9.66
N LEU A 90 -2.86 -0.36 10.09
CA LEU A 90 -2.68 -1.81 9.92
C LEU A 90 -2.93 -2.26 8.48
N SER A 91 -3.89 -1.63 7.80
CA SER A 91 -4.24 -1.85 6.39
C SER A 91 -4.54 -0.52 5.69
N PRO A 92 -3.52 0.28 5.33
CA PRO A 92 -3.71 1.62 4.81
C PRO A 92 -4.40 1.61 3.44
N SER A 93 -5.53 2.33 3.36
CA SER A 93 -6.22 2.64 2.11
C SER A 93 -6.58 4.12 2.10
N PHE A 94 -6.41 4.73 0.92
CA PHE A 94 -6.60 6.16 0.67
C PHE A 94 -7.87 6.43 -0.14
N LYS A 95 -8.55 5.37 -0.61
CA LYS A 95 -9.83 5.44 -1.28
C LYS A 95 -10.84 6.22 -0.43
N ASN A 96 -11.37 7.30 -1.02
CA ASN A 96 -12.37 8.17 -0.40
C ASN A 96 -11.95 8.74 0.97
N LYS A 97 -10.64 8.83 1.24
CA LYS A 97 -10.13 9.47 2.45
C LYS A 97 -9.99 10.97 2.24
N LEU A 98 -10.35 11.72 3.27
CA LEU A 98 -10.40 13.17 3.27
C LEU A 98 -9.41 13.75 4.27
N PHE A 99 -8.73 14.79 3.83
CA PHE A 99 -7.87 15.65 4.62
C PHE A 99 -8.55 17.02 4.77
N CYS A 100 -8.97 17.39 5.98
CA CYS A 100 -9.77 18.61 6.21
C CYS A 100 -8.97 19.69 6.97
N ASN A 101 -8.59 20.78 6.28
CA ASN A 101 -8.05 21.99 6.90
C ASN A 101 -7.97 23.23 5.98
N PRO A 102 -8.82 24.26 6.13
CA PRO A 102 -10.17 24.31 6.69
C PRO A 102 -11.21 23.68 5.76
N ASN A 103 -10.84 23.44 4.49
CA ASN A 103 -11.63 22.71 3.50
C ASN A 103 -11.17 21.25 3.46
N CYS A 104 -12.05 20.35 3.04
CA CYS A 104 -11.72 18.94 2.84
C CYS A 104 -11.25 18.66 1.42
N HIS A 105 -10.15 17.93 1.32
CA HIS A 105 -9.50 17.51 0.09
C HIS A 105 -9.29 16.00 0.11
N PHE A 106 -9.42 15.32 -1.01
CA PHE A 106 -9.06 13.90 -1.06
C PHE A 106 -7.55 13.70 -0.97
N PHE A 107 -7.12 12.60 -0.37
CA PHE A 107 -5.70 12.28 -0.24
C PHE A 107 -4.97 12.09 -1.58
N ASN A 108 -5.71 11.77 -2.64
CA ASN A 108 -5.20 11.66 -4.00
C ASN A 108 -5.24 12.97 -4.79
N GLU A 109 -5.68 14.09 -4.19
CA GLU A 109 -5.61 15.41 -4.82
C GLU A 109 -4.17 15.91 -4.95
N TYR A 110 -3.93 16.68 -6.02
CA TYR A 110 -2.65 17.27 -6.38
C TYR A 110 -2.34 18.50 -5.52
N ILE A 111 -1.10 18.63 -5.07
CA ILE A 111 -0.61 19.85 -4.40
C ILE A 111 -0.03 20.79 -5.45
N VAL A 112 -0.73 21.89 -5.74
CA VAL A 112 -0.32 22.88 -6.75
C VAL A 112 0.80 23.82 -6.25
N GLN A 113 1.06 23.85 -4.94
CA GLN A 113 1.85 24.93 -4.30
C GLN A 113 3.36 24.68 -4.20
N ASP A 114 3.84 23.45 -4.36
CA ASP A 114 5.28 23.16 -4.30
C ASP A 114 5.84 22.99 -5.72
N ALA A 115 6.94 23.70 -6.03
CA ALA A 115 7.67 23.59 -7.29
C ALA A 115 8.20 22.16 -7.61
N LYS A 116 8.00 21.21 -6.68
CA LYS A 116 8.10 19.78 -6.95
C LYS A 116 6.83 19.34 -7.69
N VAL A 117 6.91 19.41 -9.01
CA VAL A 117 5.89 18.92 -9.95
C VAL A 117 5.43 17.53 -9.51
N GLY A 118 4.13 17.38 -9.23
CA GLY A 118 3.49 16.07 -9.22
C GLY A 118 3.39 15.29 -7.91
N ALA A 119 3.32 15.94 -6.75
CA ALA A 119 2.98 15.26 -5.50
C ALA A 119 1.48 15.33 -5.18
N THR A 120 0.92 14.22 -4.71
CA THR A 120 -0.40 14.21 -4.03
C THR A 120 -0.25 14.48 -2.53
N ILE A 121 -1.36 14.77 -1.83
CA ILE A 121 -1.40 14.89 -0.37
C ILE A 121 -0.83 13.63 0.30
N ALA A 122 -1.26 12.44 -0.14
CA ALA A 122 -0.76 11.17 0.38
C ALA A 122 0.76 11.00 0.14
N SER A 123 1.23 11.31 -1.06
CA SER A 123 2.65 11.20 -1.41
C SER A 123 3.51 12.10 -0.53
N ARG A 124 3.08 13.34 -0.34
CA ARG A 124 3.81 14.29 0.50
C ARG A 124 3.89 13.82 1.95
N LEU A 125 2.74 13.39 2.47
CA LEU A 125 2.64 12.90 3.84
C LEU A 125 3.53 11.67 4.07
N PHE A 126 3.53 10.72 3.15
CA PHE A 126 4.38 9.53 3.25
C PHE A 126 5.86 9.91 3.24
N ILE A 127 6.31 10.76 2.31
CA ILE A 127 7.71 11.21 2.25
C ILE A 127 8.14 11.85 3.57
N ASP A 128 7.28 12.68 4.17
CA ASP A 128 7.59 13.36 5.44
C ASP A 128 7.64 12.39 6.65
N TYR A 129 7.07 11.19 6.53
CA TYR A 129 6.92 10.20 7.61
C TYR A 129 7.52 8.82 7.31
N GLU A 130 8.13 8.59 6.16
CA GLU A 130 8.54 7.27 5.66
C GLU A 130 9.37 6.51 6.69
N PHE A 131 10.39 7.16 7.26
CA PHE A 131 11.25 6.56 8.27
C PHE A 131 10.51 6.23 9.57
N LYS A 132 9.62 7.12 10.05
CA LYS A 132 8.82 6.88 11.27
C LYS A 132 7.82 5.75 11.08
N LEU A 133 7.21 5.67 9.90
CA LEU A 133 6.32 4.57 9.53
C LEU A 133 7.10 3.26 9.48
N PHE A 134 8.28 3.24 8.86
CA PHE A 134 9.15 2.06 8.84
C PHE A 134 9.51 1.57 10.25
N GLN A 135 9.88 2.48 11.16
CA GLN A 135 10.15 2.14 12.56
C GLN A 135 8.91 1.57 13.25
N PHE A 136 7.76 2.23 13.09
CA PHE A 136 6.49 1.78 13.65
C PHE A 136 6.10 0.37 13.17
N TYR A 137 6.19 0.11 11.86
CA TYR A 137 5.89 -1.20 11.29
C TYR A 137 6.86 -2.29 11.76
N SER A 138 8.13 -1.94 11.97
CA SER A 138 9.11 -2.85 12.58
C SER A 138 8.74 -3.20 14.02
N GLN A 139 8.24 -2.24 14.80
CA GLN A 139 7.76 -2.49 16.16
C GLN A 139 6.47 -3.31 16.19
N LEU A 140 5.54 -3.06 15.25
CA LEU A 140 4.35 -3.89 15.07
C LEU A 140 4.71 -5.35 14.74
N PHE A 141 5.75 -5.57 13.93
CA PHE A 141 6.22 -6.93 13.65
C PHE A 141 6.66 -7.67 14.92
N LEU A 142 7.40 -7.00 15.80
CA LEU A 142 7.84 -7.58 17.09
C LEU A 142 6.66 -7.82 18.06
N LEU A 143 5.59 -7.03 17.96
CA LEU A 143 4.38 -7.26 18.76
C LEU A 143 3.64 -8.55 18.38
N ASN A 144 3.88 -9.10 17.20
CA ASN A 144 3.23 -10.36 16.77
C ASN A 144 3.54 -11.51 17.70
N ASP A 145 4.79 -11.65 18.18
CA ASP A 145 5.18 -12.72 19.09
C ASP A 145 4.44 -12.62 20.43
N LYS A 146 4.20 -11.38 20.90
CA LYS A 146 3.39 -11.15 22.11
C LYS A 146 1.94 -11.57 21.88
N ILE A 147 1.35 -11.15 20.76
CA ILE A 147 -0.05 -11.49 20.43
C ILE A 147 -0.21 -13.00 20.25
N ASP A 148 0.70 -13.67 19.57
CA ASP A 148 0.70 -15.13 19.38
C ASP A 148 0.78 -15.85 20.75
N LEU A 149 1.60 -15.34 21.67
CA LEU A 149 1.68 -15.86 23.04
C LEU A 149 0.35 -15.69 23.80
N LEU A 150 -0.32 -14.54 23.68
CA LEU A 150 -1.63 -14.33 24.30
C LEU A 150 -2.72 -15.21 23.66
N GLU A 151 -2.68 -15.38 22.34
CA GLU A 151 -3.63 -16.19 21.57
C GLU A 151 -3.54 -17.67 21.97
N ASN A 152 -2.31 -18.18 22.13
CA ASN A 152 -2.05 -19.57 22.55
C ASN A 152 -2.57 -19.87 23.96
N ILE A 153 -2.70 -18.86 24.83
CA ILE A 153 -3.27 -19.04 26.17
C ILE A 153 -4.78 -19.17 26.06
N ASN A 154 -5.43 -18.18 25.43
CA ASN A 154 -6.87 -18.24 25.20
C ASN A 154 -7.34 -17.27 24.09
N LYS A 155 -7.41 -17.79 22.86
CA LYS A 155 -7.91 -17.06 21.69
C LYS A 155 -9.24 -16.35 21.91
N LYS A 156 -10.21 -17.00 22.57
CA LYS A 156 -11.56 -16.43 22.78
C LYS A 156 -11.51 -15.18 23.66
N TYR A 157 -10.71 -15.20 24.72
CA TYR A 157 -10.59 -14.06 25.63
C TYR A 157 -9.66 -12.97 25.11
N LEU A 158 -8.72 -13.29 24.21
CA LEU A 158 -7.88 -12.28 23.57
C LEU A 158 -8.71 -11.25 22.78
N THR A 159 -9.73 -11.69 22.05
CA THR A 159 -10.64 -10.73 21.36
C THR A 159 -11.31 -9.78 22.34
N ALA A 160 -11.85 -10.29 23.45
CA ALA A 160 -12.49 -9.46 24.48
C ALA A 160 -11.49 -8.51 25.16
N TYR A 161 -10.25 -8.96 25.35
CA TYR A 161 -9.17 -8.16 25.90
C TYR A 161 -8.77 -6.99 25.00
N LEU A 162 -8.59 -7.25 23.71
CA LEU A 162 -8.28 -6.21 22.74
C LEU A 162 -9.44 -5.20 22.63
N GLN A 163 -10.69 -5.66 22.72
CA GLN A 163 -11.86 -4.77 22.78
C GLN A 163 -11.89 -3.91 24.04
N SER A 164 -11.50 -4.42 25.22
CA SER A 164 -11.40 -3.60 26.42
C SER A 164 -10.31 -2.53 26.30
N ILE A 165 -9.19 -2.86 25.64
CA ILE A 165 -8.13 -1.88 25.34
C ILE A 165 -8.66 -0.77 24.42
N VAL A 166 -9.41 -1.11 23.37
CA VAL A 166 -10.04 -0.15 22.44
C VAL A 166 -11.02 0.77 23.17
N THR A 167 -11.80 0.23 24.11
CA THR A 167 -12.84 0.97 24.85
C THR A 167 -12.27 2.10 25.70
N ASN A 168 -11.00 2.02 26.10
CA ASN A 168 -10.31 3.09 26.82
C ASN A 168 -10.13 4.37 25.97
N ASN A 169 -10.29 4.29 24.64
CA ASN A 169 -10.29 5.41 23.69
C ASN A 169 -9.11 6.39 23.90
N LYS A 170 -7.93 5.84 24.22
CA LYS A 170 -6.72 6.65 24.41
C LYS A 170 -6.20 7.15 23.07
N LYS A 171 -5.79 8.42 23.05
CA LYS A 171 -5.24 9.09 21.89
C LYS A 171 -3.80 9.50 22.15
N TYR A 172 -2.95 9.32 21.15
CA TYR A 172 -1.52 9.58 21.21
C TYR A 172 -1.13 10.59 20.15
N ASN A 173 -0.19 11.47 20.47
CA ASN A 173 0.28 12.49 19.54
C ASN A 173 1.45 12.00 18.68
N SER A 174 2.10 10.90 19.06
CA SER A 174 3.21 10.29 18.34
C SER A 174 3.04 8.78 18.17
N LEU A 175 3.72 8.21 17.17
CA LEU A 175 3.82 6.76 16.97
C LEU A 175 4.60 6.09 18.10
N ASP A 176 5.57 6.80 18.69
CA ASP A 176 6.38 6.29 19.80
C ASP A 176 5.52 6.07 21.05
N ASP A 177 4.66 7.04 21.40
CA ASP A 177 3.76 6.92 22.54
C ASP A 177 2.74 5.78 22.35
N LEU A 178 2.19 5.65 21.13
CA LEU A 178 1.29 4.55 20.79
C LEU A 178 2.03 3.20 20.92
N THR A 179 3.25 3.11 20.41
CA THR A 179 4.04 1.88 20.42
C THR A 179 4.44 1.50 21.85
N ALA A 180 4.82 2.47 22.68
CA ALA A 180 5.10 2.26 24.10
C ALA A 180 3.86 1.73 24.82
N TYR A 181 2.70 2.33 24.55
CA TYR A 181 1.43 1.86 25.11
C TYR A 181 1.11 0.41 24.69
N LEU A 182 1.19 0.10 23.39
CA LEU A 182 0.95 -1.27 22.89
C LEU A 182 1.89 -2.28 23.54
N ASN A 183 3.15 -1.91 23.73
CA ASN A 183 4.13 -2.78 24.38
C ASN A 183 3.84 -3.06 25.85
N ASP A 184 3.23 -2.10 26.56
CA ASP A 184 2.79 -2.23 27.94
C ASP A 184 1.52 -3.09 28.07
N VAL A 185 0.49 -2.77 27.28
CA VAL A 185 -0.80 -3.46 27.40
C VAL A 185 -0.81 -4.85 26.78
N LEU A 186 0.02 -5.15 25.80
CA LEU A 186 0.08 -6.48 25.19
C LEU A 186 1.07 -7.42 25.92
N THR A 187 1.14 -7.33 27.24
CA THR A 187 1.95 -8.23 28.07
C THR A 187 1.14 -9.39 28.63
N LEU A 188 1.82 -10.52 28.87
CA LEU A 188 1.23 -11.69 29.51
C LEU A 188 0.59 -11.37 30.87
N ASN A 189 1.23 -10.52 31.66
CA ASN A 189 0.74 -10.17 33.00
C ASN A 189 -0.55 -9.36 32.92
N LYS A 190 -0.64 -8.31 32.09
CA LYS A 190 -1.87 -7.51 31.94
C LYS A 190 -3.01 -8.38 31.37
N PHE A 191 -2.72 -9.32 30.47
CA PHE A 191 -3.71 -10.28 29.99
C PHE A 191 -4.19 -11.24 31.09
N LYS A 192 -3.29 -11.79 31.91
CA LYS A 192 -3.66 -12.64 33.06
C LYS A 192 -4.53 -11.88 34.08
N LEU A 193 -4.22 -10.61 34.35
CA LEU A 193 -5.03 -9.76 35.21
C LEU A 193 -6.43 -9.57 34.64
N PHE A 194 -6.55 -9.35 33.32
CA PHE A 194 -7.86 -9.32 32.66
C PHE A 194 -8.63 -10.64 32.76
N LEU A 195 -7.95 -11.79 32.63
CA LEU A 195 -8.61 -13.09 32.79
C LEU A 195 -9.14 -13.32 34.21
N ALA A 196 -8.44 -12.79 35.22
CA ALA A 196 -8.87 -12.87 36.62
C ALA A 196 -10.09 -11.98 36.89
N ASP A 197 -10.15 -10.79 36.30
CA ASP A 197 -11.27 -9.87 36.44
C ASP A 197 -11.52 -9.04 35.16
N PRO A 198 -12.34 -9.53 34.23
CA PRO A 198 -12.61 -8.84 32.97
C PRO A 198 -13.35 -7.50 33.15
N LYS A 199 -13.96 -7.24 34.32
CA LYS A 199 -14.80 -6.06 34.55
C LYS A 199 -14.01 -4.85 35.06
N ASN A 200 -12.88 -5.06 35.73
CA ASN A 200 -12.11 -3.98 36.37
C ASN A 200 -10.98 -3.39 35.51
N MET A 201 -10.88 -3.75 34.22
CA MET A 201 -9.76 -3.29 33.38
C MET A 201 -9.76 -1.79 33.03
N ILE A 202 -10.91 -1.11 33.17
CA ILE A 202 -11.01 0.34 32.93
C ILE A 202 -10.10 1.15 33.88
N SER A 203 -9.68 0.59 35.02
CA SER A 203 -8.80 1.25 35.99
C SER A 203 -7.31 0.85 35.90
N LEU A 204 -6.94 -0.11 35.04
CA LEU A 204 -5.58 -0.71 35.08
C LEU A 204 -4.48 0.18 34.49
N THR A 205 -4.83 1.28 33.83
CA THR A 205 -3.83 2.28 33.41
C THR A 205 -3.47 3.29 34.49
N ASP A 206 -4.17 3.28 35.63
CA ASP A 206 -3.88 4.17 36.78
C ASP A 206 -3.07 3.47 37.87
N ILE A 207 -2.94 2.13 37.81
CA ILE A 207 -2.27 1.32 38.84
C ILE A 207 -0.74 1.43 38.76
N ASP A 208 -0.17 1.77 37.60
CA ASP A 208 1.29 1.85 37.41
C ASP A 208 1.95 3.06 38.11
N ASN A 209 1.18 3.99 38.68
CA ASN A 209 1.72 5.04 39.55
C ASN A 209 2.03 4.56 40.99
N LYS A 210 1.62 3.35 41.39
CA LYS A 210 1.94 2.80 42.72
C LYS A 210 2.92 1.62 42.72
N GLU A 211 2.99 0.81 41.66
CA GLU A 211 3.86 -0.38 41.63
C GLU A 211 5.29 -0.13 41.10
N ASN A 212 5.55 1.02 40.45
CA ASN A 212 6.89 1.38 39.97
C ASN A 212 7.97 1.53 41.07
N ASN A 213 7.59 1.52 42.35
CA ASN A 213 8.53 1.56 43.49
C ASN A 213 8.93 0.18 44.04
N ILE A 214 8.36 -0.93 43.58
CA ILE A 214 8.62 -2.25 44.22
C ILE A 214 9.42 -3.19 43.31
N TRP A 215 9.35 -3.07 41.98
CA TRP A 215 10.00 -4.02 41.04
C TRP A 215 11.17 -3.47 40.23
N SER A 216 11.52 -2.19 40.41
CA SER A 216 12.62 -1.52 39.69
C SER A 216 14.03 -1.87 40.20
N SER A 217 14.17 -2.75 41.20
CA SER A 217 15.47 -3.13 41.79
C SER A 217 16.09 -4.43 41.26
N ASN A 218 15.37 -5.31 40.53
CA ASN A 218 15.88 -6.65 40.18
C ASN A 218 15.91 -7.04 38.69
N PHE A 219 15.65 -6.13 37.76
CA PHE A 219 15.90 -6.38 36.32
C PHE A 219 16.80 -5.29 35.72
N LYS A 220 18.06 -5.25 36.16
CA LYS A 220 19.14 -4.66 35.39
C LYS A 220 20.06 -5.77 34.88
N ASN A 221 20.26 -5.78 33.57
CA ASN A 221 21.22 -6.56 32.75
C ASN A 221 20.68 -7.81 32.03
N LYS A 222 20.17 -7.61 30.80
CA LYS A 222 20.79 -8.24 29.60
C LYS A 222 20.30 -7.81 28.20
N GLU A 223 19.35 -6.88 28.04
CA GLU A 223 18.85 -6.54 26.68
C GLU A 223 19.33 -5.20 26.10
N ASN A 224 20.02 -4.35 26.87
CA ASN A 224 20.43 -3.01 26.40
C ASN A 224 21.78 -2.92 25.65
N ASN A 225 22.42 -4.03 25.30
CA ASN A 225 23.78 -4.02 24.72
C ASN A 225 23.88 -4.34 23.23
N ILE A 226 22.78 -4.53 22.49
CA ILE A 226 22.88 -4.83 21.05
C ILE A 226 22.69 -3.59 20.17
N TRP A 227 22.01 -2.52 20.64
CA TRP A 227 21.54 -1.43 19.75
C TRP A 227 22.02 -0.01 20.10
N SER A 228 22.96 0.16 21.04
CA SER A 228 23.39 1.49 21.51
C SER A 228 24.75 1.98 21.01
N SER A 229 25.48 1.25 20.16
CA SER A 229 26.86 1.65 19.79
C SER A 229 27.11 2.19 18.37
N ASN A 230 26.17 2.13 17.41
CA ASN A 230 26.51 2.46 16.01
C ASN A 230 25.65 3.52 15.29
N PHE A 231 24.93 4.38 16.00
CA PHE A 231 24.38 5.61 15.39
C PHE A 231 24.74 6.82 16.24
N LYS A 232 25.99 7.26 16.10
CA LYS A 232 26.33 8.67 16.37
C LYS A 232 26.04 9.47 15.12
N ASN A 233 25.22 10.49 15.30
CA ASN A 233 24.94 11.56 14.36
C ASN A 233 26.24 12.14 13.78
N ASP A 234 26.36 12.14 12.46
CA ASP A 234 27.05 13.18 11.71
C ASP A 234 26.07 13.68 10.63
N GLU A 235 25.22 14.63 11.03
CA GLU A 235 24.53 15.51 10.09
C GLU A 235 25.56 16.54 9.59
N ASN A 236 26.21 16.24 8.46
CA ASN A 236 26.55 17.21 7.41
C ASN A 236 27.38 16.57 6.31
N SER A 237 27.02 16.92 5.07
CA SER A 237 27.77 16.73 3.81
C SER A 237 27.57 15.41 3.06
N LEU A 238 27.52 15.57 1.74
CA LEU A 238 27.49 14.58 0.66
C LEU A 238 26.16 13.85 0.44
N TRP A 239 25.27 14.45 -0.35
CA TRP A 239 24.82 13.89 -1.64
C TRP A 239 24.37 15.05 -2.53
N SER A 240 25.33 15.69 -3.21
CA SER A 240 25.05 16.48 -4.40
C SER A 240 25.32 15.59 -5.61
N THR A 241 24.32 15.49 -6.49
CA THR A 241 24.40 15.28 -7.94
C THR A 241 25.35 14.20 -8.47
N ASP A 242 24.78 13.11 -9.01
CA ASP A 242 24.85 12.79 -10.45
C ASP A 242 24.10 11.48 -10.74
N PHE A 243 22.91 11.63 -11.31
CA PHE A 243 22.20 10.56 -12.00
C PHE A 243 22.72 10.56 -13.43
N ASP A 244 23.57 9.59 -13.77
CA ASP A 244 23.90 9.31 -15.17
C ASP A 244 23.68 7.83 -15.51
N ASN A 245 23.03 7.66 -16.65
CA ASN A 245 22.62 6.44 -17.31
C ASN A 245 23.69 5.33 -17.36
N LYS A 246 23.31 4.10 -16.99
CA LYS A 246 23.62 2.90 -17.79
C LYS A 246 22.76 1.69 -17.42
N GLU A 247 21.80 1.44 -18.30
CA GLU A 247 21.15 0.15 -18.50
C GLU A 247 22.18 -0.85 -19.07
N ASN A 248 22.53 -1.90 -18.32
CA ASN A 248 22.70 -3.30 -18.78
C ASN A 248 23.55 -4.16 -17.82
N SER A 249 23.13 -5.43 -17.69
CA SER A 249 23.91 -6.59 -17.24
C SER A 249 24.19 -6.75 -15.74
N LEU A 250 23.18 -7.24 -15.00
CA LEU A 250 23.42 -8.05 -13.80
C LEU A 250 23.97 -9.42 -14.23
N ARG A 251 25.25 -9.45 -14.61
CA ARG A 251 26.05 -10.68 -14.58
C ARG A 251 26.35 -10.97 -13.11
N ALA A 252 25.87 -12.11 -12.66
CA ALA A 252 26.26 -12.69 -11.39
C ALA A 252 27.75 -13.07 -11.47
N THR A 253 28.63 -12.22 -10.96
CA THR A 253 29.97 -12.63 -10.54
C THR A 253 30.43 -11.75 -9.40
N ASP A 254 30.88 -12.42 -8.34
CA ASP A 254 31.74 -11.93 -7.27
C ASP A 254 31.13 -10.99 -6.22
N PHE A 255 30.36 -11.60 -5.32
CA PHE A 255 30.44 -11.27 -3.90
C PHE A 255 30.89 -12.51 -3.15
N GLY A 256 32.07 -12.38 -2.53
CA GLY A 256 32.83 -13.45 -1.90
C GLY A 256 32.11 -14.19 -0.77
N ASP A 257 32.63 -15.39 -0.55
CA ASP A 257 32.23 -16.42 0.40
C ASP A 257 31.92 -15.90 1.82
N LYS A 258 30.66 -15.51 2.02
CA LYS A 258 29.99 -15.59 3.32
C LYS A 258 28.64 -16.24 3.12
N GLU A 259 28.42 -17.32 3.84
CA GLU A 259 27.22 -18.16 3.83
C GLU A 259 25.96 -17.33 3.61
N LYS A 260 25.29 -17.54 2.47
CA LYS A 260 23.94 -17.05 2.29
C LYS A 260 23.06 -17.75 3.32
N PRO A 261 22.29 -17.03 4.16
CA PRO A 261 21.39 -17.67 5.11
C PRO A 261 20.48 -18.65 4.37
N ALA A 262 20.39 -19.89 4.85
CA ALA A 262 19.57 -20.95 4.25
C ALA A 262 18.12 -20.51 3.99
N GLU A 263 17.65 -19.51 4.75
CA GLU A 263 16.34 -18.87 4.61
C GLU A 263 16.16 -18.12 3.28
N ILE A 264 17.18 -17.46 2.75
CA ILE A 264 17.07 -16.71 1.47
C ILE A 264 16.95 -17.70 0.30
N LEU A 265 17.68 -18.82 0.35
CA LEU A 265 17.61 -19.87 -0.68
C LEU A 265 16.26 -20.61 -0.63
N ALA A 266 15.74 -20.86 0.57
CA ALA A 266 14.39 -21.40 0.75
C ALA A 266 13.31 -20.45 0.20
N TRP A 267 13.46 -19.14 0.42
CA TRP A 267 12.56 -18.11 -0.10
C TRP A 267 12.52 -18.03 -1.63
N VAL A 268 13.68 -18.01 -2.28
CA VAL A 268 13.77 -17.99 -3.75
C VAL A 268 13.18 -19.27 -4.34
N THR A 269 13.38 -20.42 -3.68
CA THR A 269 12.82 -21.71 -4.12
C THR A 269 11.30 -21.74 -3.98
N TYR A 270 10.75 -21.23 -2.88
CA TYR A 270 9.30 -21.15 -2.63
C TYR A 270 8.59 -20.23 -3.65
N LEU A 271 9.12 -19.02 -3.88
CA LEU A 271 8.55 -18.07 -4.85
C LEU A 271 8.56 -18.65 -6.28
N ASN A 272 9.65 -19.30 -6.68
CA ASN A 272 9.73 -19.93 -8.01
C ASN A 272 8.74 -21.10 -8.15
N ASN A 273 8.49 -21.86 -7.10
CA ASN A 273 7.52 -22.96 -7.13
C ASN A 273 6.07 -22.43 -7.14
N PHE A 274 5.78 -21.35 -6.40
CA PHE A 274 4.48 -20.69 -6.42
C PHE A 274 4.17 -20.10 -7.81
N ILE A 275 5.12 -19.40 -8.43
CA ILE A 275 4.98 -18.88 -9.80
C ILE A 275 4.77 -20.04 -10.80
N LYS A 276 5.43 -21.17 -10.61
CA LYS A 276 5.28 -22.36 -11.47
C LYS A 276 3.90 -23.01 -11.30
N ILE A 277 3.37 -23.11 -10.08
CA ILE A 277 2.03 -23.65 -9.81
C ILE A 277 0.96 -22.69 -10.36
N ALA A 278 1.10 -21.39 -10.12
CA ALA A 278 0.18 -20.37 -10.65
C ALA A 278 0.14 -20.38 -12.18
N LYS A 279 1.29 -20.49 -12.86
CA LYS A 279 1.33 -20.66 -14.32
C LYS A 279 0.62 -21.95 -14.77
N LYS A 280 0.79 -23.05 -14.04
CA LYS A 280 0.19 -24.36 -14.36
C LYS A 280 -1.31 -24.42 -14.09
N GLU A 281 -1.84 -23.62 -13.15
CA GLU A 281 -3.26 -23.50 -12.87
C GLU A 281 -3.96 -22.54 -13.85
N VAL A 282 -3.26 -21.50 -14.32
CA VAL A 282 -3.73 -20.63 -15.41
C VAL A 282 -3.80 -21.39 -16.74
N GLU A 283 -2.81 -22.25 -17.04
CA GLU A 283 -2.81 -23.09 -18.25
C GLU A 283 -3.87 -24.21 -18.22
N LYS A 284 -4.39 -24.59 -17.05
CA LYS A 284 -5.37 -25.70 -16.89
C LYS A 284 -6.83 -25.27 -16.93
N LYS A 285 -7.13 -23.97 -16.96
CA LYS A 285 -8.51 -23.45 -17.14
C LYS A 285 -8.84 -23.07 -18.58
N GLU A 286 -7.94 -23.34 -19.54
CA GLU A 286 -8.19 -23.16 -20.97
C GLU A 286 -9.03 -24.31 -21.54
N VAL A 287 -10.31 -24.34 -21.17
CA VAL A 287 -11.32 -24.75 -22.15
C VAL A 287 -11.76 -23.45 -22.80
N ALA A 288 -11.23 -23.17 -23.99
CA ALA A 288 -11.80 -22.14 -24.84
C ALA A 288 -13.29 -22.47 -24.94
N ALA A 289 -14.14 -21.63 -24.35
CA ALA A 289 -15.54 -21.61 -24.73
C ALA A 289 -15.59 -21.54 -26.26
N ASP A 290 -16.56 -22.22 -26.88
CA ASP A 290 -16.76 -22.15 -28.32
C ASP A 290 -17.00 -20.69 -28.71
N ILE A 291 -15.93 -20.00 -29.14
CA ILE A 291 -15.97 -18.60 -29.57
C ILE A 291 -16.38 -18.59 -31.05
N GLU A 292 -17.48 -17.94 -31.36
CA GLU A 292 -18.01 -17.78 -32.71
C GLU A 292 -17.83 -16.36 -33.26
N ILE A 293 -17.97 -16.20 -34.57
CA ILE A 293 -17.96 -14.88 -35.21
C ILE A 293 -19.21 -14.12 -34.75
N GLY A 294 -19.02 -12.92 -34.22
CA GLY A 294 -20.07 -12.10 -33.62
C GLY A 294 -20.04 -12.07 -32.08
N ASP A 295 -19.35 -13.01 -31.44
CA ASP A 295 -19.26 -13.06 -29.99
C ASP A 295 -18.52 -11.86 -29.41
N THR A 296 -18.99 -11.40 -28.24
CA THR A 296 -18.24 -10.46 -27.40
C THR A 296 -17.20 -11.23 -26.61
N VAL A 297 -15.93 -10.84 -26.78
CA VAL A 297 -14.81 -11.46 -26.09
C VAL A 297 -14.01 -10.42 -25.32
N CYS A 298 -13.43 -10.88 -24.22
CA CYS A 298 -12.48 -10.14 -23.40
C CYS A 298 -11.08 -10.67 -23.67
N SER A 299 -10.10 -9.77 -23.65
CA SER A 299 -8.68 -10.14 -23.71
C SER A 299 -8.05 -10.13 -22.32
N PHE A 300 -6.95 -10.87 -22.18
CA PHE A 300 -6.12 -10.83 -20.96
C PHE A 300 -5.50 -9.44 -20.70
N GLN A 301 -5.49 -8.56 -21.71
CA GLN A 301 -5.07 -7.15 -21.59
C GLN A 301 -6.24 -6.22 -21.23
N ASN A 302 -7.38 -6.80 -20.83
CA ASN A 302 -8.58 -6.10 -20.39
C ASN A 302 -9.22 -5.20 -21.46
N THR A 303 -9.15 -5.64 -22.72
CA THR A 303 -9.93 -5.06 -23.81
C THR A 303 -11.18 -5.90 -24.06
N LEU A 304 -12.22 -5.22 -24.52
CA LEU A 304 -13.47 -5.79 -25.01
C LEU A 304 -13.52 -5.62 -26.53
N GLY A 305 -13.98 -6.66 -27.21
CA GLY A 305 -14.18 -6.60 -28.65
C GLY A 305 -15.16 -7.63 -29.16
N THR A 306 -15.53 -7.49 -30.43
CA THR A 306 -16.33 -8.47 -31.14
C THR A 306 -15.46 -9.30 -32.07
N VAL A 307 -15.73 -10.59 -32.15
CA VAL A 307 -15.01 -11.49 -33.06
C VAL A 307 -15.47 -11.25 -34.49
N VAL A 308 -14.54 -10.92 -35.38
CA VAL A 308 -14.83 -10.62 -36.79
C VAL A 308 -14.33 -11.69 -37.76
N ALA A 309 -13.32 -12.47 -37.37
CA ALA A 309 -12.84 -13.60 -38.15
C ALA A 309 -12.15 -14.65 -37.29
N ILE A 310 -12.24 -15.91 -37.71
CA ILE A 310 -11.55 -17.04 -37.07
C ILE A 310 -10.78 -17.81 -38.15
N LYS A 311 -9.47 -17.98 -37.96
CA LYS A 311 -8.57 -18.75 -38.83
C LYS A 311 -7.75 -19.72 -37.97
N GLY A 312 -8.32 -20.90 -37.73
CA GLY A 312 -7.72 -21.88 -36.81
C GLY A 312 -7.67 -21.32 -35.39
N LEU A 313 -6.46 -21.27 -34.79
CA LEU A 313 -6.26 -20.72 -33.45
C LEU A 313 -6.07 -19.19 -33.41
N GLN A 314 -6.11 -18.52 -34.57
CA GLN A 314 -6.04 -17.07 -34.66
C GLN A 314 -7.43 -16.47 -34.81
N ILE A 315 -7.80 -15.59 -33.88
CA ILE A 315 -9.08 -14.90 -33.83
C ILE A 315 -8.81 -13.42 -34.03
N THR A 316 -9.45 -12.84 -35.03
CA THR A 316 -9.43 -11.41 -35.28
C THR A 316 -10.58 -10.76 -34.52
N VAL A 317 -10.26 -9.78 -33.69
CA VAL A 317 -11.19 -9.09 -32.80
C VAL A 317 -11.18 -7.60 -33.13
N ASN A 318 -12.37 -7.04 -33.29
CA ASN A 318 -12.57 -5.60 -33.34
C ASN A 318 -12.77 -5.09 -31.90
N GLU A 319 -11.70 -4.58 -31.29
CA GLU A 319 -11.71 -4.05 -29.93
C GLU A 319 -12.39 -2.68 -29.90
N PHE A 320 -13.42 -2.54 -29.08
CA PHE A 320 -14.22 -1.32 -28.95
C PHE A 320 -14.12 -0.65 -27.57
N ALA A 321 -13.58 -1.35 -26.56
CA ALA A 321 -13.41 -0.76 -25.23
C ALA A 321 -12.17 -1.30 -24.48
N LEU A 322 -11.57 -0.44 -23.66
CA LEU A 322 -10.51 -0.76 -22.70
C LEU A 322 -11.04 -0.56 -21.28
N ALA A 323 -10.83 -1.56 -20.41
CA ALA A 323 -11.30 -1.55 -19.03
C ALA A 323 -10.33 -0.84 -18.08
N TRP A 324 -10.91 -0.06 -17.18
CA TRP A 324 -10.26 0.71 -16.14
C TRP A 324 -10.88 0.38 -14.78
N ILE A 325 -10.09 0.48 -13.72
CA ILE A 325 -10.56 0.30 -12.34
C ILE A 325 -10.23 1.55 -11.52
N TYR A 326 -11.06 1.82 -10.51
CA TYR A 326 -10.73 2.81 -9.49
C TYR A 326 -9.95 2.15 -8.35
N ASN A 327 -8.63 2.34 -8.36
CA ASN A 327 -7.76 1.93 -7.26
C ASN A 327 -7.37 3.15 -6.43
N ASP A 328 -7.69 3.13 -5.13
CA ASP A 328 -7.48 4.28 -4.22
C ASP A 328 -7.93 5.66 -4.78
N GLY A 329 -9.06 5.66 -5.50
CA GLY A 329 -9.66 6.86 -6.08
C GLY A 329 -8.98 7.37 -7.36
N LEU A 330 -7.94 6.69 -7.84
CA LEU A 330 -7.33 6.94 -9.13
C LEU A 330 -7.85 5.96 -10.19
N LEU A 331 -8.07 6.47 -11.40
CA LEU A 331 -8.44 5.67 -12.55
C LEU A 331 -7.18 5.00 -13.12
N GLU A 332 -7.08 3.68 -12.99
CA GLU A 332 -5.96 2.86 -13.45
C GLU A 332 -6.37 1.86 -14.52
N ASN A 333 -5.41 1.45 -15.36
CA ASN A 333 -5.63 0.30 -16.24
C ASN A 333 -5.95 -0.91 -15.36
N ALA A 334 -6.97 -1.67 -15.74
CA ALA A 334 -7.26 -2.92 -15.05
C ALA A 334 -6.02 -3.86 -15.11
N PRO A 335 -5.69 -4.58 -14.03
CA PRO A 335 -4.58 -5.54 -14.03
C PRO A 335 -4.89 -6.69 -14.98
N ASN A 336 -3.88 -7.24 -15.66
CA ASN A 336 -4.11 -8.27 -16.68
C ASN A 336 -4.97 -9.42 -16.17
N GLY A 337 -6.02 -9.76 -16.92
CA GLY A 337 -7.00 -10.79 -16.58
C GLY A 337 -8.09 -10.35 -15.59
N ALA A 338 -8.14 -9.07 -15.20
CA ALA A 338 -9.19 -8.57 -14.31
C ALA A 338 -10.60 -8.78 -14.85
N LEU A 339 -10.80 -8.71 -16.17
CA LEU A 339 -12.11 -8.97 -16.79
C LEU A 339 -12.60 -10.42 -16.62
N HIS A 340 -11.76 -11.35 -16.16
CA HIS A 340 -12.22 -12.69 -15.76
C HIS A 340 -12.93 -12.68 -14.40
N ASP A 341 -12.61 -11.70 -13.54
CA ASP A 341 -13.16 -11.60 -12.20
C ASP A 341 -14.39 -10.69 -12.21
N HIS A 342 -15.54 -11.28 -11.94
CA HIS A 342 -16.84 -10.59 -11.99
C HIS A 342 -17.04 -9.64 -10.79
N SER A 343 -16.11 -9.60 -9.83
CA SER A 343 -16.26 -8.81 -8.60
C SER A 343 -15.93 -7.32 -8.73
N ASN A 344 -15.42 -6.88 -9.88
CA ASN A 344 -14.82 -5.56 -10.03
C ASN A 344 -15.72 -4.57 -10.78
N ASN A 345 -15.88 -3.38 -10.21
CA ASN A 345 -16.53 -2.27 -10.90
C ASN A 345 -15.57 -1.68 -11.94
N PHE A 346 -15.77 -2.04 -13.21
CA PHE A 346 -15.00 -1.50 -14.32
C PHE A 346 -15.66 -0.23 -14.89
N THR A 347 -14.81 0.68 -15.35
CA THR A 347 -15.21 1.77 -16.27
C THR A 347 -14.49 1.56 -17.59
N PHE A 348 -15.13 1.94 -18.70
CA PHE A 348 -14.60 1.64 -20.03
C PHE A 348 -14.30 2.92 -20.80
N THR A 349 -13.17 2.94 -21.51
CA THR A 349 -12.85 3.97 -22.51
C THR A 349 -12.98 3.36 -23.89
N ALA A 350 -13.69 4.04 -24.79
CA ALA A 350 -13.83 3.59 -26.17
C ALA A 350 -12.47 3.58 -26.87
N ILE A 351 -12.21 2.50 -27.59
CA ILE A 351 -11.04 2.35 -28.47
C ILE A 351 -11.52 1.80 -29.81
N GLU A 352 -10.69 1.86 -30.84
CA GLU A 352 -10.99 1.28 -32.14
C GLU A 352 -9.73 0.62 -32.68
N ASN A 353 -9.57 -0.67 -32.41
CA ASN A 353 -8.42 -1.44 -32.84
C ASN A 353 -8.88 -2.76 -33.44
N ASN A 354 -8.24 -3.17 -34.54
CA ASN A 354 -8.47 -4.48 -35.12
C ASN A 354 -7.22 -5.35 -34.93
N LEU A 355 -7.31 -6.33 -34.04
CA LEU A 355 -6.15 -7.14 -33.62
C LEU A 355 -6.42 -8.62 -33.84
N THR A 356 -5.43 -9.32 -34.35
CA THR A 356 -5.46 -10.79 -34.43
C THR A 356 -4.70 -11.36 -33.25
N ARG A 357 -5.37 -12.20 -32.46
CA ARG A 357 -4.85 -12.80 -31.22
C ARG A 357 -5.00 -14.32 -31.27
N HIS A 358 -4.15 -15.01 -30.51
CA HIS A 358 -4.32 -16.45 -30.29
C HIS A 358 -5.56 -16.70 -29.42
N SER A 359 -6.33 -17.75 -29.70
CA SER A 359 -7.58 -18.07 -28.98
C SER A 359 -7.40 -18.18 -27.47
N SER A 360 -6.26 -18.71 -27.01
CA SER A 360 -5.90 -18.79 -25.59
C SER A 360 -5.71 -17.44 -24.87
N LYS A 361 -5.74 -16.32 -25.59
CA LYS A 361 -5.68 -14.97 -25.02
C LYS A 361 -7.05 -14.29 -24.94
N LEU A 362 -8.10 -14.99 -25.34
CA LEU A 362 -9.47 -14.51 -25.40
C LEU A 362 -10.37 -15.42 -24.58
N PHE A 363 -11.43 -14.84 -24.06
CA PHE A 363 -12.47 -15.54 -23.33
C PHE A 363 -13.81 -14.86 -23.58
N SER A 364 -14.87 -15.66 -23.62
CA SER A 364 -16.22 -15.11 -23.65
C SER A 364 -16.47 -14.34 -22.36
N CYS A 365 -17.06 -13.15 -22.48
CA CYS A 365 -17.43 -12.36 -21.33
C CYS A 365 -18.80 -11.70 -21.55
N GLU A 366 -19.65 -11.84 -20.54
CA GLU A 366 -20.93 -11.16 -20.48
C GLU A 366 -20.73 -9.85 -19.72
N ILE A 367 -20.90 -8.72 -20.41
CA ILE A 367 -20.96 -7.42 -19.75
C ILE A 367 -22.40 -7.24 -19.28
N GLN A 368 -22.61 -7.24 -17.97
CA GLN A 368 -23.92 -6.93 -17.35
C GLN A 368 -24.17 -5.43 -17.27
#